data_AF-A0A962MMI9-F1
#
_entry.id   AF-A0A962MMI9-F1
#
_cell.length_a   1.000
_cell.length_b   1.000
_cell.length_c   1.000
_cell.angle_alpha   90.00
_cell.angle_beta   90.00
_cell.angle_gamma   90.00
#
_symmetry.space_group_name_H-M   'P 1'
#
loop_
_entity.id
_entity.type
_entity.pdbx_description
1 polymer ?
#
loop_
_entity_poly.entity_id
_entity_poly.type
_entity_poly.pdbx_seq_one_letter_code
_entity_poly.pdbx_strand_id
1 'polypeptide(L)'
;MSEVRSAKPYSIAKRTVWEAYRAVKANRGSAGIDDESIADYERNLSRNLYKLWNRMSSGSYFPPPVKQVEIPKASGGTRKIGVPTVS
;
A
#
# COMPACT_ATOMS: atom_id res chain seq x y z
N MET A 1 -7.10 -21.97 29.87
CA MET A 1 -7.87 -20.86 29.29
C MET A 1 -7.78 -20.98 27.77
N SER A 2 -8.90 -21.24 27.11
CA SER A 2 -8.96 -21.41 25.66
C SER A 2 -8.52 -20.13 24.96
N GLU A 3 -7.49 -20.23 24.13
CA GLU A 3 -7.04 -19.16 23.25
C GLU A 3 -8.20 -18.76 22.33
N VAL A 4 -8.72 -17.56 22.51
CA VAL A 4 -9.75 -17.02 21.62
C VAL A 4 -9.08 -16.82 20.26
N ARG A 5 -9.29 -17.77 19.34
CA ARG A 5 -8.87 -17.61 17.95
C ARG A 5 -9.51 -16.34 17.41
N SER A 6 -8.67 -15.35 17.10
CA SER A 6 -9.07 -14.14 16.39
C SER A 6 -9.86 -14.52 15.13
N ALA A 7 -10.99 -13.84 14.88
CA ALA A 7 -11.79 -14.04 13.67
C ALA A 7 -11.02 -13.74 12.37
N LYS A 8 -9.84 -13.11 12.47
CA LYS A 8 -8.96 -12.78 11.35
C LYS A 8 -7.82 -13.81 11.24
N PRO A 9 -7.62 -14.44 10.05
CA PRO A 9 -6.57 -15.42 9.82
C PRO A 9 -5.15 -14.86 9.97
N TYR A 10 -4.95 -13.56 9.76
CA TYR A 10 -3.64 -12.92 9.93
C TYR A 10 -3.67 -11.90 11.08
N SER A 11 -2.74 -12.06 12.03
CA SER A 11 -2.57 -11.15 13.15
C SER A 11 -1.72 -9.93 12.73
N ILE A 12 -2.40 -8.90 12.24
CA ILE A 12 -1.78 -7.63 11.85
C ILE A 12 -2.31 -6.53 12.77
N ALA A 13 -1.43 -5.83 13.47
CA ALA A 13 -1.84 -4.69 14.29
C ALA A 13 -2.20 -3.49 13.40
N LYS A 14 -3.27 -2.75 13.73
CA LYS A 14 -3.63 -1.50 13.02
C LYS A 14 -2.48 -0.50 12.99
N ARG A 15 -1.72 -0.44 14.10
CA ARG A 15 -0.54 0.42 14.24
C ARG A 15 0.53 0.13 13.18
N THR A 16 0.77 -1.15 12.87
CA THR A 16 1.74 -1.55 11.83
C THR A 16 1.36 -0.97 10.47
N VAL A 17 0.07 -0.98 10.11
CA VAL A 17 -0.41 -0.40 8.84
C VAL A 17 -0.23 1.12 8.82
N TRP A 18 -0.47 1.79 9.94
CA TRP A 18 -0.25 3.23 10.08
C TRP A 18 1.24 3.61 9.98
N GLU A 19 2.14 2.85 10.62
CA GLU A 19 3.59 3.08 10.54
C GLU A 19 4.12 2.84 9.12
N ALA A 20 3.64 1.80 8.45
CA ALA A 20 3.96 1.54 7.04
C ALA A 20 3.50 2.68 6.13
N TYR A 21 2.28 3.18 6.33
CA TYR A 21 1.78 4.33 5.60
C TYR A 21 2.67 5.57 5.77
N ARG A 22 3.16 5.84 6.99
CA ARG A 22 4.09 6.96 7.23
C ARG A 22 5.39 6.83 6.45
N ALA A 23 5.94 5.62 6.35
CA ALA A 23 7.13 5.37 5.54
C ALA A 23 6.87 5.61 4.04
N VAL A 24 5.73 5.15 3.52
CA VAL A 24 5.32 5.40 2.13
C VAL A 24 5.16 6.89 1.85
N LYS A 25 4.49 7.63 2.74
CA LYS A 25 4.35 9.09 2.63
C LYS A 25 5.70 9.81 2.60
N ALA A 26 6.67 9.35 3.40
CA ALA A 26 8.01 9.94 3.44
C ALA A 26 8.79 9.76 2.13
N ASN A 27 8.53 8.68 1.38
CA ASN A 27 9.21 8.39 0.11
C ASN A 27 8.77 9.29 -1.05
N ARG A 28 7.62 9.99 -0.94
CA ARG A 28 7.11 10.92 -1.96
C ARG A 28 7.04 10.30 -3.38
N GLY A 29 6.66 9.02 -3.45
CA GLY A 29 6.53 8.29 -4.71
C GLY A 29 5.39 8.82 -5.59
N SER A 30 5.42 8.44 -6.87
CA SER A 30 4.34 8.72 -7.84
C SER A 30 3.14 7.79 -7.64
N ALA A 31 1.99 8.18 -8.17
CA ALA A 31 0.79 7.35 -8.17
C ALA A 31 0.95 6.07 -9.01
N GLY A 32 0.22 5.04 -8.61
CA GLY A 32 0.14 3.75 -9.31
C GLY A 32 -0.80 3.80 -10.51
N ILE A 33 -1.32 2.63 -10.90
CA ILE A 33 -2.19 2.49 -12.08
C ILE A 33 -3.60 3.09 -11.87
N ASP A 34 -3.97 3.34 -10.62
CA ASP A 34 -5.22 3.98 -10.20
C ASP A 34 -5.14 5.51 -10.18
N ASP A 35 -3.96 6.07 -10.47
CA ASP A 35 -3.65 7.49 -10.45
C ASP A 35 -3.98 8.19 -9.10
N GLU A 36 -4.14 7.43 -8.01
CA GLU A 36 -4.36 7.98 -6.66
C GLU A 36 -3.03 8.48 -6.07
N SER A 37 -2.94 9.79 -5.81
CA SER A 37 -1.77 10.35 -5.14
C SER A 37 -1.82 10.10 -3.63
N ILE A 38 -0.67 10.24 -2.95
CA ILE A 38 -0.63 10.24 -1.47
C ILE A 38 -1.59 11.29 -0.89
N ALA A 39 -1.68 12.47 -1.51
CA ALA A 39 -2.57 13.53 -1.05
C ALA A 39 -4.06 13.15 -1.20
N ASP A 40 -4.42 12.46 -2.27
CA ASP A 40 -5.79 11.98 -2.47
C ASP A 40 -6.14 10.87 -1.48
N TYR A 41 -5.22 9.93 -1.25
CA TYR A 41 -5.36 8.88 -0.24
C TYR A 41 -5.56 9.46 1.17
N GLU A 42 -4.89 10.58 1.50
CA GLU A 42 -4.98 11.23 2.80
C GLU A 42 -6.32 11.88 3.09
N ARG A 43 -7.09 12.27 2.07
CA ARG A 43 -8.41 12.90 2.26
C ARG A 43 -9.35 12.03 3.11
N ASN A 44 -9.17 10.71 3.06
CA ASN A 44 -9.92 9.73 3.83
C ASN A 44 -9.03 8.74 4.59
N LEU A 45 -7.89 9.22 5.14
CA LEU A 45 -6.83 8.38 5.68
C LEU A 45 -7.31 7.27 6.63
N SER A 46 -8.12 7.62 7.64
CA SER A 46 -8.61 6.63 8.62
C SER A 46 -9.43 5.50 7.97
N ARG A 47 -10.33 5.86 7.05
CA ARG A 47 -11.16 4.91 6.29
C ARG A 47 -10.30 4.03 5.38
N ASN A 48 -9.31 4.62 4.72
CA ASN A 48 -8.42 3.90 3.80
C ASN A 48 -7.52 2.91 4.53
N LEU A 49 -6.87 3.33 5.63
CA LEU A 49 -6.05 2.45 6.47
C LEU A 49 -6.89 1.33 7.11
N TYR A 50 -8.12 1.62 7.53
CA TYR A 50 -9.02 0.60 8.06
C TYR A 50 -9.38 -0.45 7.01
N LYS A 51 -9.75 -0.02 5.79
CA LYS A 51 -10.05 -0.94 4.68
C LYS A 51 -8.85 -1.82 4.34
N LEU A 52 -7.67 -1.23 4.23
CA LEU A 52 -6.42 -1.95 3.94
C LEU A 52 -6.10 -2.96 5.04
N TRP A 53 -6.07 -2.51 6.30
CA TRP A 53 -5.89 -3.38 7.46
C TRP A 53 -6.90 -4.53 7.46
N ASN A 54 -8.18 -4.23 7.22
CA ASN A 54 -9.24 -5.22 7.28
C ASN A 54 -9.02 -6.32 6.23
N ARG A 55 -8.72 -5.94 4.99
CA ARG A 55 -8.46 -6.85 3.87
C ARG A 55 -7.21 -7.70 4.08
N MET A 56 -6.11 -7.10 4.53
CA MET A 56 -4.86 -7.85 4.79
C MET A 56 -5.06 -8.84 5.93
N SER A 57 -5.67 -8.40 7.04
CA SER A 57 -5.90 -9.27 8.19
C SER A 57 -6.93 -10.37 7.92
N SER A 58 -7.87 -10.16 7.00
CA SER A 58 -8.82 -11.19 6.56
C SER A 58 -8.29 -12.11 5.46
N GLY A 59 -7.18 -11.78 4.81
CA GLY A 59 -6.68 -12.51 3.64
C GLY A 59 -7.41 -12.20 2.33
N SER A 60 -8.26 -11.16 2.30
CA SER A 60 -8.97 -10.73 1.09
C SER A 60 -8.30 -9.55 0.38
N TYR A 61 -7.08 -9.21 0.78
CA TYR A 61 -6.27 -8.24 0.06
C TYR A 61 -5.71 -8.88 -1.21
N PHE A 62 -6.02 -8.26 -2.33
CA PHE A 62 -5.46 -8.56 -3.64
C PHE A 62 -4.92 -7.25 -4.17
N PRO A 63 -3.60 -7.11 -4.35
CA PRO A 63 -3.00 -5.86 -4.79
C PRO A 63 -3.36 -5.60 -6.26
N PRO A 64 -3.61 -4.34 -6.65
CA PRO A 64 -3.72 -3.96 -8.05
C PRO A 64 -2.41 -4.23 -8.82
N PRO A 65 -2.47 -4.32 -10.17
CA PRO A 65 -1.26 -4.38 -10.98
C PRO A 65 -0.43 -3.09 -10.84
N VAL A 66 0.88 -3.20 -11.09
CA VAL A 66 1.79 -2.06 -11.05
C VAL A 66 1.71 -1.23 -12.34
N LYS A 67 1.90 0.09 -12.23
CA LYS A 67 2.07 0.98 -13.38
C LYS A 67 3.51 0.89 -13.90
N GLN A 68 3.69 0.48 -15.14
CA GLN A 68 5.02 0.44 -15.76
C GLN A 68 5.44 1.85 -16.17
N VAL A 69 6.62 2.28 -15.70
CA VAL A 69 7.22 3.57 -16.06
C VAL A 69 8.62 3.31 -16.60
N GLU A 70 9.02 4.05 -17.63
CA GLU A 70 10.39 4.03 -18.14
C GLU A 70 11.16 5.24 -17.60
N ILE A 71 12.29 4.98 -16.96
CA ILE A 71 13.19 6.02 -16.46
C ILE A 71 14.55 5.93 -17.16
N PRO A 72 15.18 7.05 -17.54
CA PRO A 72 16.48 7.04 -18.19
C PRO A 72 17.56 6.50 -17.23
N LYS A 73 18.55 5.79 -17.78
CA LYS A 73 19.77 5.41 -17.06
C LYS A 73 20.87 6.43 -17.32
N ALA A 74 21.76 6.63 -16.34
CA ALA A 74 22.90 7.52 -16.48
C ALA A 74 23.86 7.11 -17.62
N SER A 75 23.98 5.80 -17.89
CA SER A 75 24.84 5.24 -18.95
C SER A 75 24.18 5.18 -20.34
N GLY A 76 22.99 5.77 -20.50
CA GLY A 76 22.18 5.63 -21.72
C GLY A 76 21.14 4.50 -21.66
N GLY A 77 20.07 4.64 -22.45
CA GLY A 77 18.91 3.75 -22.47
C GLY A 77 17.90 3.99 -21.34
N THR A 78 16.86 3.15 -21.26
CA THR A 78 15.81 3.23 -20.24
C THR A 78 15.80 2.00 -19.31
N ARG A 79 15.22 2.17 -18.13
CA ARG A 79 14.90 1.12 -17.16
C ARG A 79 13.40 1.14 -16.93
N LYS A 80 12.76 -0.01 -17.14
CA LYS A 80 11.37 -0.24 -16.76
C LYS A 80 11.29 -0.45 -15.25
N ILE A 81 10.42 0.31 -14.58
CA ILE A 81 10.07 0.15 -13.16
C ILE A 81 8.57 -0.06 -13.02
N GLY A 82 8.16 -0.80 -12.00
CA GLY A 82 6.76 -0.96 -11.63
C GLY A 82 6.44 -0.10 -10.41
N VAL A 83 5.50 0.83 -10.56
CA VAL A 83 5.00 1.68 -9.46
C VAL A 83 3.68 1.08 -8.95
N PRO A 84 3.63 0.55 -7.71
CA PRO A 84 2.39 0.05 -7.12
C PRO A 84 1.43 1.17 -6.72
N THR A 85 0.18 0.82 -6.45
CA THR A 85 -0.82 1.72 -5.85
C THR A 85 -0.51 1.99 -4.38
N VAL A 86 -1.13 3.04 -3.80
CA VAL A 86 -0.97 3.37 -2.38
C VAL A 86 -1.73 2.38 -1.47
N SER A 87 -2.85 1.83 -1.96
CA SER A 87 -3.83 1.06 -1.18
C SER A 87 -3.63 -0.44 -1.13
#